data_AF-A0A5B0WFR0-F1
#
_entry.id   AF-A0A5B0WFR0-F1
#
_cell.length_a   1.000
_cell.length_b   1.000
_cell.length_c   1.000
_cell.angle_alpha   90.00
_cell.angle_beta   90.00
_cell.angle_gamma   90.00
#
_symmetry.space_group_name_H-M   'P 1'
#
loop_
_entity.id
_entity.type
_entity.pdbx_description
1 polymer ?
#
loop_
_entity_poly.entity_id
_entity_poly.type
_entity_poly.pdbx_seq_one_letter_code
_entity_poly.pdbx_strand_id
1 'polypeptide(L)'
;MINIWRLMKIQLISSFGLNKALHTRDVKERQKMLWLTIGILIGIVMMAVVSFGYSYMIAETLEQIGRPELLLAIMMAVTCLIGFFTTIYKASGVLFGSKDYDLVMSLPIKTSHIVASRVAQLYVLNLFFSLMVMVPAGIVYAIKVNPGVLYYLYFLITLLFIPLVPIIAATIIGALISWVSSRFKGSRIITLILTFVVIIAIIVGSGQINGNNPQLLADMSAQIADQIYNLYPLTLMYVNAVCSFQFDSLVLFIGFSLISFMLFTIVLGSKYKAIHTGLTTSFSKNKYQMKSLAVSSPLYTLYKKELRRYFSSSIYVLNTSIGMVMLLVLAIALLFVSAEQLGQLVEIPELSNYLNRLAPLFVSVFVTLSCTTSSSISLEGNNIWILKSAPVPTLTILLSKIAVNLTITVPIAVVSSVLLMISLGTGWVESLLLLVIPVLYACLTAMTGVLVNLKLPKLEWTNEVSVVKQSASVLVAMLIGFISLLIPFGLSLLLSDLNGNLVLLGIGLLIIVVCGAMYRYIQSKGELLFRAL
;
A
#
# COMPACT_ATOMS: atom_id res chain seq x y z
N MET A 1 -2.31 36.85 -6.99
CA MET A 1 -1.95 35.62 -7.75
C MET A 1 -0.47 35.24 -7.58
N ILE A 2 0.48 36.18 -7.63
CA ILE A 2 1.94 35.94 -7.46
C ILE A 2 2.30 35.13 -6.19
N ASN A 3 1.62 35.39 -5.07
CA ASN A 3 1.90 34.69 -3.81
C ASN A 3 1.43 33.22 -3.81
N ILE A 4 0.34 32.90 -4.53
CA ILE A 4 -0.20 31.53 -4.62
C ILE A 4 0.77 30.66 -5.44
N TRP A 5 1.20 31.16 -6.59
CA TRP A 5 2.13 30.45 -7.46
C TRP A 5 3.48 30.19 -6.79
N ARG A 6 4.02 31.19 -6.07
CA ARG A 6 5.27 31.04 -5.31
C ARG A 6 5.15 29.99 -4.21
N LEU A 7 4.06 30.00 -3.43
CA LEU A 7 3.79 28.99 -2.40
C LEU A 7 3.67 27.59 -3.02
N MET A 8 2.91 27.45 -4.11
CA MET A 8 2.74 26.18 -4.81
C MET A 8 4.07 25.64 -5.33
N LYS A 9 4.88 26.51 -5.96
CA LYS A 9 6.21 26.15 -6.46
C LYS A 9 7.12 25.65 -5.33
N ILE A 10 7.18 26.35 -4.20
CA ILE A 10 7.98 25.94 -3.05
C ILE A 10 7.49 24.59 -2.49
N GLN A 11 6.17 24.41 -2.39
CA GLN A 11 5.57 23.15 -1.91
C GLN A 11 5.84 21.97 -2.83
N LEU A 12 5.75 22.16 -4.16
CA LEU A 12 6.06 21.12 -5.14
C LEU A 12 7.55 20.78 -5.14
N ILE A 13 8.44 21.78 -5.13
CA ILE A 13 9.89 21.59 -5.06
C ILE A 13 10.29 20.82 -3.79
N SER A 14 9.67 21.16 -2.65
CA SER A 14 9.87 20.45 -1.39
C SER A 14 9.32 19.02 -1.46
N SER A 15 8.12 18.83 -1.99
CA SER A 15 7.44 17.52 -2.05
C SER A 15 8.15 16.52 -2.98
N PHE A 16 8.73 17.00 -4.08
CA PHE A 16 9.52 16.18 -5.00
C PHE A 16 11.01 16.14 -4.64
N GLY A 17 11.44 16.84 -3.58
CA GLY A 17 12.85 16.88 -3.16
C GLY A 17 13.80 17.54 -4.17
N LEU A 18 13.26 18.26 -5.16
CA LEU A 18 14.02 18.86 -6.27
C LEU A 18 15.06 19.87 -5.79
N ASN A 19 14.82 20.53 -4.64
CA ASN A 19 15.79 21.47 -4.07
C ASN A 19 17.08 20.76 -3.62
N LYS A 20 16.96 19.58 -2.99
CA LYS A 20 18.10 18.74 -2.64
C LYS A 20 18.74 18.13 -3.90
N ALA A 21 17.98 17.88 -4.96
CA ALA A 21 18.55 17.37 -6.21
C ALA A 21 19.42 18.42 -6.95
N LEU A 22 18.99 19.69 -6.95
CA LEU A 22 19.60 20.76 -7.74
C LEU A 22 20.74 21.50 -7.02
N HIS A 23 20.66 21.64 -5.69
CA HIS A 23 21.58 22.51 -4.94
C HIS A 23 22.61 21.79 -4.06
N THR A 24 22.62 20.46 -4.06
CA THR A 24 23.61 19.68 -3.31
C THR A 24 24.93 19.62 -4.06
N ARG A 25 26.03 20.02 -3.40
CA ARG A 25 27.39 20.05 -3.97
C ARG A 25 28.17 18.74 -3.82
N ASP A 26 27.67 17.78 -3.05
CA ASP A 26 28.31 16.48 -2.85
C ASP A 26 28.09 15.49 -4.01
N VAL A 27 29.18 14.89 -4.51
CA VAL A 27 29.18 13.98 -5.67
C VAL A 27 28.38 12.70 -5.39
N LYS A 28 28.50 12.12 -4.19
CA LYS A 28 27.77 10.90 -3.78
C LYS A 28 26.26 11.14 -3.71
N GLU A 29 25.84 12.29 -3.17
CA GLU A 29 24.42 12.66 -3.11
C GLU A 29 23.87 12.99 -4.50
N ARG A 30 24.64 13.66 -5.36
CA ARG A 30 24.25 13.92 -6.76
C ARG A 30 24.04 12.64 -7.56
N GLN A 31 24.94 11.65 -7.43
CA GLN A 31 24.76 10.34 -8.06
C GLN A 31 23.51 9.64 -7.53
N LYS A 32 23.30 9.63 -6.21
CA LYS A 32 22.09 9.05 -5.60
C LYS A 32 20.81 9.70 -6.12
N MET A 33 20.80 11.03 -6.29
CA MET A 33 19.65 11.76 -6.84
C MET A 33 19.43 11.50 -8.32
N LEU A 34 20.50 11.35 -9.13
CA LEU A 34 20.39 10.93 -10.53
C LEU A 34 19.75 9.54 -10.65
N TRP A 35 20.25 8.55 -9.89
CA TRP A 35 19.66 7.21 -9.84
C TRP A 35 18.19 7.24 -9.39
N LEU A 36 17.86 8.12 -8.44
CA LEU A 36 16.47 8.31 -7.99
C LEU A 36 15.59 8.90 -9.12
N THR A 37 16.07 9.90 -9.86
CA THR A 37 15.32 10.47 -10.98
C THR A 37 15.12 9.47 -12.13
N ILE A 38 16.15 8.69 -12.46
CA ILE A 38 16.08 7.62 -13.46
C ILE A 38 15.09 6.54 -12.98
N GLY A 39 15.15 6.14 -11.70
CA GLY A 39 14.21 5.18 -11.13
C GLY A 39 12.76 5.67 -11.16
N ILE A 40 12.50 6.95 -10.91
CA ILE A 40 11.16 7.54 -11.07
C ILE A 40 10.73 7.48 -12.54
N LEU A 41 11.59 7.86 -13.48
CA LEU A 41 11.28 7.84 -14.91
C LEU A 41 10.93 6.41 -15.38
N ILE A 42 11.73 5.42 -14.99
CA ILE A 42 11.46 4.00 -15.27
C ILE A 42 10.13 3.58 -14.65
N GLY A 43 9.86 3.96 -13.40
CA GLY A 43 8.58 3.68 -12.73
C GLY A 43 7.37 4.28 -13.46
N ILE A 44 7.53 5.48 -14.02
CA ILE A 44 6.50 6.14 -14.83
C ILE A 44 6.22 5.35 -16.11
N VAL A 45 7.28 4.97 -16.83
CA VAL A 45 7.18 4.19 -18.07
C VAL A 45 6.55 2.82 -17.80
N MET A 46 7.00 2.12 -16.76
CA MET A 46 6.45 0.81 -16.38
C MET A 46 4.96 0.90 -16.05
N MET A 47 4.54 1.92 -15.29
CA MET A 47 3.12 2.13 -15.00
C MET A 47 2.30 2.40 -16.26
N ALA A 48 2.82 3.21 -17.20
CA ALA A 48 2.14 3.48 -18.45
C ALA A 48 2.01 2.21 -19.31
N VAL A 49 3.04 1.37 -19.39
CA VAL A 49 3.01 0.08 -20.11
C VAL A 49 1.99 -0.88 -19.50
N VAL A 50 1.99 -1.02 -18.17
CA VAL A 50 1.02 -1.87 -17.47
C VAL A 50 -0.41 -1.34 -17.69
N SER A 51 -0.62 -0.03 -17.56
CA SER A 51 -1.92 0.59 -17.81
C SER A 51 -2.40 0.39 -19.24
N PHE A 52 -1.49 0.50 -20.23
CA PHE A 52 -1.80 0.21 -21.63
C PHE A 52 -2.18 -1.26 -21.83
N GLY A 53 -1.41 -2.20 -21.27
CA GLY A 53 -1.69 -3.64 -21.38
C GLY A 53 -3.05 -4.02 -20.81
N TYR A 54 -3.38 -3.53 -19.60
CA TYR A 54 -4.71 -3.75 -19.00
C TYR A 54 -5.83 -3.10 -19.82
N SER A 55 -5.60 -1.87 -20.31
CA SER A 55 -6.59 -1.18 -21.16
C SER A 55 -6.84 -1.94 -22.46
N TYR A 56 -5.80 -2.49 -23.08
CA TYR A 56 -5.90 -3.28 -24.30
C TYR A 56 -6.69 -4.56 -24.08
N MET A 57 -6.39 -5.30 -23.01
CA MET A 57 -7.10 -6.54 -22.65
C MET A 57 -8.60 -6.28 -22.40
N ILE A 58 -8.94 -5.21 -21.66
CA ILE A 58 -10.33 -4.82 -21.42
C ILE A 58 -11.00 -4.33 -22.72
N ALA A 59 -10.28 -3.60 -23.57
CA ALA A 59 -10.83 -3.15 -24.83
C ALA A 59 -11.19 -4.31 -25.76
N GLU A 60 -10.36 -5.36 -25.79
CA GLU A 60 -10.58 -6.55 -26.60
C GLU A 60 -11.81 -7.34 -26.13
N THR A 61 -12.03 -7.47 -24.82
CA THR A 61 -13.25 -8.10 -24.29
C THR A 61 -14.50 -7.26 -24.55
N LEU A 62 -14.42 -5.94 -24.44
CA LEU A 62 -15.54 -5.02 -24.71
C LEU A 62 -15.87 -4.89 -26.21
N GLU A 63 -14.87 -5.06 -27.08
CA GLU A 63 -15.05 -5.11 -28.53
C GLU A 63 -15.85 -6.36 -28.94
N GLN A 64 -15.57 -7.51 -28.33
CA GLN A 64 -16.37 -8.74 -28.53
C GLN A 64 -17.83 -8.58 -28.08
N ILE A 65 -18.08 -7.70 -27.10
CA ILE A 65 -19.42 -7.38 -26.58
C ILE A 65 -20.11 -6.28 -27.41
N GLY A 66 -19.40 -5.64 -28.35
CA GLY A 66 -19.93 -4.58 -29.22
C GLY A 66 -20.12 -3.22 -28.53
N ARG A 67 -19.50 -2.99 -27.36
CA ARG A 67 -19.61 -1.73 -26.60
C ARG A 67 -18.24 -1.17 -26.18
N PRO A 68 -17.40 -0.73 -27.14
CA PRO A 68 -16.06 -0.22 -26.84
C PRO A 68 -16.07 1.09 -26.02
N GLU A 69 -17.18 1.85 -26.04
CA GLU A 69 -17.36 3.10 -25.29
C GLU A 69 -17.25 2.92 -23.77
N LEU A 70 -17.57 1.72 -23.27
CA LEU A 70 -17.48 1.37 -21.85
C LEU A 70 -16.04 1.41 -21.33
N LEU A 71 -15.04 1.25 -22.20
CA LEU A 71 -13.63 1.33 -21.82
C LEU A 71 -13.33 2.67 -21.15
N LEU A 72 -13.76 3.77 -21.79
CA LEU A 72 -13.53 5.12 -21.29
C LEU A 72 -14.33 5.40 -20.02
N ALA A 73 -15.54 4.84 -19.89
CA ALA A 73 -16.36 4.94 -18.68
C ALA A 73 -15.67 4.27 -17.48
N ILE A 74 -15.23 3.01 -17.66
CA ILE A 74 -14.57 2.20 -16.63
C ILE A 74 -13.25 2.86 -16.21
N MET A 75 -12.44 3.29 -17.18
CA MET A 75 -11.15 3.92 -16.90
C MET A 75 -11.31 5.25 -16.18
N MET A 76 -12.38 6.02 -16.48
CA MET A 76 -12.71 7.24 -15.76
C MET A 76 -13.14 6.96 -14.32
N ALA A 77 -13.97 5.95 -14.09
CA ALA A 77 -14.31 5.50 -12.74
C ALA A 77 -13.08 5.05 -11.93
N VAL A 78 -12.20 4.23 -12.52
CA VAL A 78 -10.94 3.78 -11.90
C VAL A 78 -10.02 4.97 -11.59
N THR A 79 -9.90 5.92 -12.51
CA THR A 79 -9.11 7.14 -12.31
C THR A 79 -9.67 7.97 -11.15
N CYS A 80 -10.99 8.14 -11.08
CA CYS A 80 -11.67 8.82 -9.98
C CYS A 80 -11.44 8.11 -8.65
N LEU A 81 -11.47 6.77 -8.60
CA LEU A 81 -11.18 5.99 -7.40
C LEU A 81 -9.72 6.15 -6.94
N ILE A 82 -8.76 6.02 -7.86
CA ILE A 82 -7.33 6.22 -7.56
C ILE A 82 -7.11 7.65 -7.04
N GLY A 83 -7.68 8.64 -7.72
CA GLY A 83 -7.60 10.05 -7.31
C GLY A 83 -8.23 10.30 -5.94
N PHE A 84 -9.38 9.68 -5.68
CA PHE A 84 -10.08 9.76 -4.41
C PHE A 84 -9.23 9.20 -3.25
N PHE A 85 -8.73 7.97 -3.37
CA PHE A 85 -7.91 7.35 -2.33
C PHE A 85 -6.58 8.09 -2.13
N THR A 86 -5.88 8.43 -3.21
CA THR A 86 -4.62 9.19 -3.12
C THR A 86 -4.82 10.54 -2.42
N THR A 87 -5.95 11.21 -2.71
CA THR A 87 -6.31 12.46 -2.04
C THR A 87 -6.66 12.23 -0.57
N ILE A 88 -7.41 11.20 -0.17
CA ILE A 88 -7.68 10.91 1.25
C ILE A 88 -6.36 10.76 2.01
N TYR A 89 -5.42 9.96 1.48
CA TYR A 89 -4.15 9.69 2.12
C TYR A 89 -3.27 10.94 2.23
N LYS A 90 -3.24 11.81 1.21
CA LYS A 90 -2.40 13.01 1.22
C LYS A 90 -3.07 14.24 1.82
N ALA A 91 -4.39 14.37 1.75
CA ALA A 91 -5.13 15.51 2.27
C ALA A 91 -4.92 15.68 3.77
N SER A 92 -4.90 14.59 4.54
CA SER A 92 -4.64 14.66 5.98
C SER A 92 -3.30 15.33 6.30
N GLY A 93 -2.21 14.94 5.62
CA GLY A 93 -0.90 15.55 5.84
C GLY A 93 -0.71 16.94 5.22
N VAL A 94 -1.29 17.19 4.03
CA VAL A 94 -1.10 18.44 3.27
C VAL A 94 -2.01 19.56 3.78
N LEU A 95 -3.26 19.25 4.15
CA LEU A 95 -4.26 20.24 4.57
C LEU A 95 -4.42 20.33 6.09
N PHE A 96 -4.38 19.21 6.82
CA PHE A 96 -4.82 19.17 8.24
C PHE A 96 -3.70 18.93 9.26
N GLY A 97 -2.57 18.37 8.85
CA GLY A 97 -1.46 17.99 9.73
C GLY A 97 -0.09 18.54 9.29
N SER A 98 -0.06 19.66 8.58
CA SER A 98 1.21 20.23 8.10
C SER A 98 2.03 20.75 9.28
N LYS A 99 3.23 20.20 9.49
CA LYS A 99 4.19 20.65 10.54
C LYS A 99 4.56 22.13 10.40
N ASP A 100 4.49 22.66 9.18
CA ASP A 100 4.81 24.05 8.87
C ASP A 100 3.61 24.99 9.03
N TYR A 101 2.49 24.54 9.61
CA TYR A 101 1.27 25.36 9.75
C TYR A 101 1.55 26.67 10.50
N ASP A 102 2.22 26.59 11.66
CA ASP A 102 2.51 27.78 12.49
C ASP A 102 3.43 28.76 11.75
N LEU A 103 4.40 28.24 11.00
CA LEU A 103 5.30 29.05 10.19
C LEU A 103 4.55 29.73 9.04
N VAL A 104 3.74 28.99 8.27
CA VAL A 104 3.01 29.53 7.12
C VAL A 104 1.90 30.50 7.55
N MET A 105 1.28 30.26 8.70
CA MET A 105 0.22 31.11 9.26
C MET A 105 0.76 32.39 9.92
N SER A 106 2.05 32.44 10.27
CA SER A 106 2.71 33.68 10.74
C SER A 106 3.10 34.64 9.62
N LEU A 107 3.10 34.18 8.36
CA LEU A 107 3.34 35.05 7.21
C LEU A 107 2.13 35.96 6.95
N PRO A 108 2.33 37.20 6.47
CA PRO A 108 1.26 38.16 6.16
C PRO A 108 0.54 37.79 4.84
N ILE A 109 -0.03 36.58 4.77
CA ILE A 109 -0.72 36.02 3.61
C ILE A 109 -2.13 35.62 4.01
N LYS A 110 -3.13 35.94 3.18
CA LYS A 110 -4.53 35.54 3.42
C LYS A 110 -4.65 34.01 3.46
N THR A 111 -5.43 33.48 4.40
CA THR A 111 -5.68 32.04 4.57
C THR A 111 -6.22 31.37 3.31
N SER A 112 -7.08 32.07 2.54
CA SER A 112 -7.60 31.58 1.27
C SER A 112 -6.51 31.28 0.24
N HIS A 113 -5.43 32.07 0.20
CA HIS A 113 -4.30 31.83 -0.70
C HIS A 113 -3.47 30.61 -0.27
N ILE A 114 -3.34 30.37 1.04
CA ILE A 114 -2.64 29.21 1.58
C ILE A 114 -3.43 27.93 1.23
N VAL A 115 -4.75 27.93 1.46
CA VAL A 115 -5.62 26.79 1.13
C VAL A 115 -5.64 26.55 -0.37
N ALA A 116 -5.75 27.59 -1.20
CA ALA A 116 -5.71 27.46 -2.65
C ALA A 116 -4.40 26.82 -3.13
N SER A 117 -3.24 27.21 -2.55
CA SER A 117 -1.95 26.58 -2.86
C SER A 117 -1.94 25.08 -2.51
N ARG A 118 -2.48 24.72 -1.35
CA ARG A 118 -2.51 23.31 -0.88
C ARG A 118 -3.47 22.45 -1.72
N VAL A 119 -4.63 22.98 -2.08
CA VAL A 119 -5.59 22.28 -2.94
C VAL A 119 -5.04 22.16 -4.37
N ALA A 120 -4.37 23.21 -4.88
CA ALA A 120 -3.68 23.15 -6.18
C ALA A 120 -2.56 22.09 -6.18
N GLN A 121 -1.83 21.94 -5.07
CA GLN A 121 -0.85 20.87 -4.91
C GLN A 121 -1.49 19.47 -5.00
N LEU A 122 -2.66 19.28 -4.38
CA LEU A 122 -3.42 18.03 -4.51
C LEU A 122 -3.93 17.84 -5.95
N TYR A 123 -4.38 18.90 -6.62
CA TYR A 123 -4.82 18.85 -8.01
C TYR A 123 -3.71 18.39 -8.96
N VAL A 124 -2.51 19.01 -8.89
CA VAL A 124 -1.37 18.62 -9.74
C VAL A 124 -1.01 17.15 -9.54
N LEU A 125 -1.06 16.66 -8.31
CA LEU A 125 -0.78 15.27 -8.00
C LEU A 125 -1.84 14.31 -8.57
N ASN A 126 -3.13 14.66 -8.47
CA ASN A 126 -4.20 13.85 -9.04
C ASN A 126 -4.20 13.89 -10.57
N LEU A 127 -3.88 15.04 -11.16
CA LEU A 127 -3.72 15.20 -12.60
C LEU A 127 -2.63 14.26 -13.13
N PHE A 128 -1.52 14.14 -12.41
CA PHE A 128 -0.45 13.19 -12.75
C PHE A 128 -0.96 11.74 -12.79
N PHE A 129 -1.71 11.29 -11.79
CA PHE A 129 -2.32 9.95 -11.81
C PHE A 129 -3.38 9.80 -12.91
N SER A 130 -4.17 10.84 -13.16
CA SER A 130 -5.15 10.86 -14.26
C SER A 130 -4.48 10.68 -15.61
N LEU A 131 -3.36 11.37 -15.85
CA LEU A 131 -2.58 11.22 -17.08
C LEU A 131 -2.05 9.79 -17.25
N MET A 132 -1.54 9.18 -16.17
CA MET A 132 -0.98 7.83 -16.24
C MET A 132 -1.99 6.75 -16.61
N VAL A 133 -3.25 6.90 -16.20
CA VAL A 133 -4.29 5.90 -16.44
C VAL A 133 -5.07 6.21 -17.72
N MET A 134 -5.48 7.48 -17.87
CA MET A 134 -6.42 7.86 -18.91
C MET A 134 -5.76 8.00 -20.28
N VAL A 135 -4.51 8.50 -20.36
CA VAL A 135 -3.83 8.65 -21.65
C VAL A 135 -3.62 7.29 -22.34
N PRO A 136 -3.09 6.24 -21.68
CA PRO A 136 -3.04 4.91 -22.27
C PRO A 136 -4.41 4.38 -22.70
N ALA A 137 -5.44 4.56 -21.88
CA ALA A 137 -6.80 4.14 -22.21
C ALA A 137 -7.38 4.85 -23.44
N GLY A 138 -7.17 6.17 -23.55
CA GLY A 138 -7.58 6.96 -24.71
C GLY A 138 -6.84 6.56 -25.99
N ILE A 139 -5.55 6.21 -25.90
CA ILE A 139 -4.78 5.69 -27.03
C ILE A 139 -5.33 4.33 -27.48
N VAL A 140 -5.61 3.41 -26.54
CA VAL A 140 -6.20 2.10 -26.87
C VAL A 140 -7.57 2.28 -27.54
N TYR A 141 -8.42 3.16 -27.00
CA TYR A 141 -9.71 3.48 -27.61
C TYR A 141 -9.54 4.03 -29.04
N ALA A 142 -8.58 4.93 -29.25
CA ALA A 142 -8.29 5.50 -30.55
C ALA A 142 -7.83 4.45 -31.57
N ILE A 143 -7.00 3.49 -31.16
CA ILE A 143 -6.53 2.39 -32.02
C ILE A 143 -7.68 1.46 -32.42
N LYS A 144 -8.57 1.13 -31.48
CA LYS A 144 -9.66 0.17 -31.68
C LYS A 144 -10.84 0.73 -32.46
N VAL A 145 -11.27 1.95 -32.12
CA VAL A 145 -12.50 2.56 -32.68
C VAL A 145 -12.20 3.54 -33.83
N ASN A 146 -10.95 4.01 -33.98
CA ASN A 146 -10.56 5.04 -34.95
C ASN A 146 -11.50 6.27 -34.95
N PRO A 147 -11.64 6.98 -33.82
CA PRO A 147 -12.55 8.12 -33.72
C PRO A 147 -12.05 9.34 -34.51
N GLY A 148 -12.98 10.23 -34.87
CA GLY A 148 -12.68 11.47 -35.59
C GLY A 148 -11.85 12.48 -34.79
N VAL A 149 -11.29 13.50 -35.47
CA VAL A 149 -10.34 14.47 -34.88
C VAL A 149 -10.89 15.20 -33.65
N LEU A 150 -12.21 15.43 -33.58
CA LEU A 150 -12.90 16.06 -32.44
C LEU A 150 -12.72 15.29 -31.12
N TYR A 151 -12.50 13.98 -31.19
CA TYR A 151 -12.27 13.13 -30.02
C TYR A 151 -11.07 13.58 -29.22
N TYR A 152 -9.94 13.84 -29.89
CA TYR A 152 -8.70 14.23 -29.23
C TYR A 152 -8.84 15.57 -28.50
N LEU A 153 -9.64 16.49 -29.04
CA LEU A 153 -9.90 17.79 -28.42
C LEU A 153 -10.78 17.64 -27.18
N TYR A 154 -11.91 16.94 -27.30
CA TYR A 154 -12.83 16.71 -26.18
C TYR A 154 -12.21 15.88 -25.07
N PHE A 155 -11.43 14.85 -25.43
CA PHE A 155 -10.67 14.04 -24.49
C PHE A 155 -9.65 14.87 -23.71
N LEU A 156 -8.84 15.70 -24.39
CA LEU A 156 -7.82 16.52 -23.74
C LEU A 156 -8.41 17.56 -22.80
N ILE A 157 -9.54 18.17 -23.15
CA ILE A 157 -10.23 19.12 -22.29
C ILE A 157 -10.79 18.40 -21.06
N THR A 158 -11.58 17.34 -21.25
CA THR A 158 -12.24 16.62 -20.15
C THR A 158 -11.23 16.01 -19.17
N LEU A 159 -10.09 15.52 -19.66
CA LEU A 159 -8.95 15.00 -18.87
C LEU A 159 -8.51 15.95 -17.74
N LEU A 160 -8.51 17.27 -17.98
CA LEU A 160 -8.11 18.28 -17.01
C LEU A 160 -9.12 18.45 -15.86
N PHE A 161 -10.40 18.14 -16.12
CA PHE A 161 -11.51 18.35 -15.18
C PHE A 161 -11.92 17.09 -14.41
N ILE A 162 -11.62 15.88 -14.93
CA ILE A 162 -11.85 14.59 -14.24
C ILE A 162 -11.42 14.62 -12.76
N PRO A 163 -10.22 15.06 -12.36
CA PRO A 163 -9.77 14.95 -10.97
C PRO A 163 -10.45 15.93 -10.01
N LEU A 164 -11.19 16.94 -10.47
CA LEU A 164 -11.72 18.00 -9.60
C LEU A 164 -12.77 17.48 -8.60
N VAL A 165 -13.74 16.70 -9.08
CA VAL A 165 -14.82 16.18 -8.24
C VAL A 165 -14.33 15.14 -7.22
N PRO A 166 -13.48 14.16 -7.59
CA PRO A 166 -12.85 13.24 -6.63
C PRO A 166 -12.09 13.95 -5.51
N ILE A 167 -11.42 15.06 -5.79
CA ILE A 167 -10.68 15.83 -4.77
C ILE A 167 -11.63 16.41 -3.72
N ILE A 168 -12.80 16.93 -4.12
CA ILE A 168 -13.79 17.49 -3.19
C ILE A 168 -14.29 16.40 -2.24
N ALA A 169 -14.74 15.27 -2.80
CA ALA A 169 -15.25 14.16 -2.01
C ALA A 169 -14.17 13.60 -1.05
N ALA A 170 -12.95 13.42 -1.55
CA ALA A 170 -11.83 12.89 -0.79
C ALA A 170 -11.35 13.82 0.33
N THR A 171 -11.37 15.14 0.10
CA THR A 171 -10.96 16.11 1.13
C THR A 171 -12.00 16.24 2.23
N ILE A 172 -13.30 16.16 1.91
CA ILE A 172 -14.38 16.10 2.92
C ILE A 172 -14.24 14.85 3.78
N ILE A 173 -14.08 13.68 3.15
CA ILE A 173 -13.91 12.42 3.87
C ILE A 173 -12.59 12.39 4.64
N GLY A 174 -11.50 12.89 4.07
CA GLY A 174 -10.22 13.04 4.75
C GLY A 174 -10.30 13.96 5.98
N ALA A 175 -11.12 15.02 5.92
CA ALA A 175 -11.39 15.89 7.06
C ALA A 175 -12.17 15.15 8.16
N LEU A 176 -13.22 14.40 7.79
CA LEU A 176 -13.99 13.57 8.72
C LEU A 176 -13.11 12.52 9.39
N ILE A 177 -12.29 11.81 8.63
CA ILE A 177 -11.33 10.82 9.16
C ILE A 177 -10.36 11.49 10.13
N SER A 178 -9.82 12.67 9.78
CA SER A 178 -8.90 13.40 10.66
C SER A 178 -9.58 13.85 11.95
N TRP A 179 -10.87 14.24 11.88
CA TRP A 179 -11.67 14.65 13.04
C TRP A 179 -12.03 13.50 13.97
N VAL A 180 -12.44 12.36 13.41
CA VAL A 180 -12.64 11.14 14.20
C VAL A 180 -11.30 10.68 14.79
N SER A 181 -10.21 10.78 14.03
CA SER A 181 -8.90 10.34 14.50
C SER A 181 -8.33 11.17 15.64
N SER A 182 -8.56 12.48 15.67
CA SER A 182 -8.11 13.35 16.76
C SER A 182 -8.85 13.07 18.08
N ARG A 183 -10.10 12.59 18.04
CA ARG A 183 -10.90 12.32 19.24
C ARG A 183 -10.89 10.88 19.73
N PHE A 184 -10.70 9.91 18.82
CA PHE A 184 -10.68 8.50 19.19
C PHE A 184 -9.25 7.97 19.26
N LYS A 185 -8.79 7.66 20.48
CA LYS A 185 -7.52 6.93 20.71
C LYS A 185 -7.46 5.57 19.99
N GLY A 186 -8.62 5.00 19.65
CA GLY A 186 -8.77 3.74 18.89
C GLY A 186 -9.04 3.90 17.39
N SER A 187 -9.07 5.13 16.84
CA SER A 187 -9.36 5.38 15.41
C SER A 187 -8.50 4.57 14.47
N ARG A 188 -7.22 4.38 14.81
CA ARG A 188 -6.26 3.61 14.02
C ARG A 188 -6.59 2.12 13.95
N ILE A 189 -7.14 1.55 15.02
CA ILE A 189 -7.59 0.15 15.06
C ILE A 189 -8.87 0.00 14.24
N ILE A 190 -9.79 0.96 14.32
CA ILE A 190 -11.02 0.96 13.51
C ILE A 190 -10.68 1.08 12.02
N THR A 191 -9.78 2.00 11.63
CA THR A 191 -9.28 2.11 10.25
C THR A 191 -8.61 0.82 9.78
N LEU A 192 -7.83 0.17 10.65
CA LEU A 192 -7.23 -1.13 10.35
C LEU A 192 -8.29 -2.19 10.05
N ILE A 193 -9.25 -2.38 10.96
CA ILE A 193 -10.34 -3.36 10.80
C ILE A 193 -11.13 -3.09 9.52
N LEU A 194 -11.54 -1.83 9.29
CA LEU A 194 -12.31 -1.46 8.11
C LEU A 194 -11.53 -1.70 6.81
N THR A 195 -10.23 -1.42 6.79
CA THR A 195 -9.38 -1.70 5.63
C THR A 195 -9.30 -3.20 5.35
N PHE A 196 -9.16 -4.03 6.38
CA PHE A 196 -9.19 -5.49 6.20
C PHE A 196 -10.54 -5.98 5.69
N VAL A 197 -11.65 -5.48 6.22
CA VAL A 197 -13.00 -5.83 5.74
C VAL A 197 -13.17 -5.48 4.26
N VAL A 198 -12.75 -4.28 3.84
CA VAL A 198 -12.84 -3.87 2.44
C VAL A 198 -11.96 -4.75 1.54
N ILE A 199 -10.72 -5.04 1.94
CA ILE A 199 -9.84 -5.92 1.16
C ILE A 199 -10.46 -7.32 1.01
N ILE A 200 -10.98 -7.89 2.10
CA ILE A 200 -11.66 -9.19 2.08
C ILE A 200 -12.89 -9.14 1.18
N ALA A 201 -13.71 -8.09 1.28
CA ALA A 201 -14.90 -7.92 0.45
C ALA A 201 -14.56 -7.82 -1.04
N ILE A 202 -13.49 -7.11 -1.40
CA ILE A 202 -13.01 -7.02 -2.79
C ILE A 202 -12.56 -8.39 -3.31
N ILE A 203 -11.79 -9.14 -2.51
CA ILE A 203 -11.30 -10.47 -2.90
C ILE A 203 -12.47 -11.43 -3.11
N VAL A 204 -13.38 -11.53 -2.13
CA VAL A 204 -14.55 -12.41 -2.22
C VAL A 204 -15.49 -11.97 -3.35
N GLY A 205 -15.70 -10.67 -3.54
CA GLY A 205 -16.54 -10.12 -4.60
C GLY A 205 -15.96 -10.35 -6.00
N SER A 206 -14.63 -10.32 -6.15
CA SER A 206 -13.98 -10.55 -7.45
C SER A 206 -14.11 -11.99 -7.95
N GLY A 207 -14.18 -12.97 -7.05
CA GLY A 207 -14.32 -14.39 -7.43
C GLY A 207 -15.67 -14.76 -8.05
N GLN A 208 -16.70 -13.91 -7.91
CA GLN A 208 -18.04 -14.15 -8.45
C GLN A 208 -18.18 -13.74 -9.93
N ILE A 209 -17.20 -13.05 -10.51
CA ILE A 209 -17.29 -12.44 -11.85
C ILE A 209 -16.82 -13.38 -12.98
N ASN A 210 -16.19 -14.51 -12.65
CA ASN A 210 -15.62 -15.45 -13.64
C ASN A 210 -16.65 -16.47 -14.16
N GLY A 211 -17.71 -15.98 -14.82
CA GLY A 211 -18.61 -16.81 -15.62
C GLY A 211 -18.19 -16.82 -17.10
N ASN A 212 -17.66 -17.94 -17.60
CA ASN A 212 -17.21 -18.14 -18.99
C ASN A 212 -18.33 -18.13 -20.07
N ASN A 213 -19.49 -17.53 -19.80
CA ASN A 213 -20.60 -17.46 -20.75
C ASN A 213 -20.64 -16.08 -21.44
N PRO A 214 -20.38 -15.99 -22.76
CA PRO A 214 -20.35 -14.71 -23.49
C PRO A 214 -21.67 -13.93 -23.45
N GLN A 215 -22.81 -14.62 -23.44
CA GLN A 215 -24.14 -14.00 -23.33
C GLN A 215 -24.42 -13.45 -21.92
N LEU A 216 -23.95 -14.15 -20.89
CA LEU A 216 -24.07 -13.71 -19.49
C LEU A 216 -23.17 -12.50 -19.25
N LEU A 217 -21.98 -12.47 -19.87
CA LEU A 217 -21.07 -11.32 -19.87
C LEU A 217 -21.66 -10.09 -20.57
N ALA A 218 -22.39 -10.27 -21.68
CA ALA A 218 -23.05 -9.16 -22.38
C ALA A 218 -24.16 -8.53 -21.51
N ASP A 219 -25.03 -9.34 -20.91
CA ASP A 219 -26.10 -8.86 -20.02
C ASP A 219 -25.53 -8.24 -18.73
N MET A 220 -24.46 -8.83 -18.17
CA MET A 220 -23.73 -8.27 -17.03
C MET A 220 -23.03 -6.96 -17.39
N SER A 221 -22.50 -6.81 -18.60
CA SER A 221 -21.82 -5.58 -19.03
C SER A 221 -22.78 -4.39 -19.11
N ALA A 222 -24.02 -4.62 -19.55
CA ALA A 222 -25.07 -3.61 -19.53
C ALA A 222 -25.48 -3.24 -18.10
N GLN A 223 -25.64 -4.23 -17.22
CA GLN A 223 -25.92 -3.98 -15.80
C GLN A 223 -24.77 -3.23 -15.09
N ILE A 224 -23.51 -3.57 -15.39
CA ILE A 224 -22.34 -2.89 -14.85
C ILE A 224 -22.28 -1.44 -15.36
N ALA A 225 -22.56 -1.22 -16.65
CA ALA A 225 -22.65 0.10 -17.24
C ALA A 225 -23.69 0.96 -16.52
N ASP A 226 -24.89 0.44 -16.34
CA ASP A 226 -25.99 1.13 -15.66
C ASP A 226 -25.68 1.38 -14.18
N GLN A 227 -24.98 0.45 -13.51
CA GLN A 227 -24.51 0.66 -12.15
C GLN A 227 -23.44 1.75 -12.06
N ILE A 228 -22.47 1.79 -13.00
CA ILE A 228 -21.44 2.84 -13.07
C ILE A 228 -22.11 4.21 -13.30
N TYR A 229 -23.05 4.28 -14.25
CA TYR A 229 -23.77 5.51 -14.56
C TYR A 229 -24.68 5.99 -13.42
N ASN A 230 -25.31 5.08 -12.67
CA ASN A 230 -26.11 5.42 -11.50
C ASN A 230 -25.26 5.84 -10.30
N LEU A 231 -24.12 5.18 -10.05
CA LEU A 231 -23.21 5.52 -8.96
C LEU A 231 -22.50 6.85 -9.21
N TYR A 232 -22.16 7.15 -10.46
CA TYR A 232 -21.44 8.36 -10.82
C TYR A 232 -21.97 8.96 -12.13
N PRO A 233 -23.05 9.76 -12.10
CA PRO A 233 -23.67 10.34 -13.30
C PRO A 233 -22.71 11.16 -14.18
N LEU A 234 -21.59 11.62 -13.63
CA LEU A 234 -20.54 12.32 -14.35
C LEU A 234 -19.82 11.44 -15.40
N THR A 235 -19.77 10.11 -15.23
CA THR A 235 -19.25 9.21 -16.28
C THR A 235 -20.13 9.22 -17.51
N LEU A 236 -21.46 9.29 -17.35
CA LEU A 236 -22.39 9.34 -18.48
C LEU A 236 -22.19 10.63 -19.29
N MET A 237 -22.08 11.77 -18.61
CA MET A 237 -21.81 13.06 -19.25
C MET A 237 -20.45 13.05 -20.00
N TYR A 238 -19.44 12.42 -19.41
CA TYR A 238 -18.12 12.26 -20.03
C TYR A 238 -18.15 11.38 -21.29
N VAL A 239 -18.78 10.20 -21.21
CA VAL A 239 -18.90 9.27 -22.35
C VAL A 239 -19.69 9.92 -23.48
N ASN A 240 -20.82 10.57 -23.17
CA ASN A 240 -21.63 11.25 -24.19
C ASN A 240 -20.87 12.44 -24.83
N ALA A 241 -20.04 13.14 -24.05
CA ALA A 241 -19.20 14.21 -24.57
C ALA A 241 -18.10 13.68 -25.50
N VAL A 242 -17.39 12.62 -25.10
CA VAL A 242 -16.18 12.13 -25.79
C VAL A 242 -16.48 11.13 -26.91
N CYS A 243 -17.43 10.20 -26.71
CA CYS A 243 -17.80 9.18 -27.70
C CYS A 243 -18.90 9.65 -28.66
N SER A 244 -19.93 10.33 -28.15
CA SER A 244 -21.08 10.79 -28.96
C SER A 244 -20.95 12.23 -29.47
N PHE A 245 -19.83 12.89 -29.20
CA PHE A 245 -19.50 14.28 -29.62
C PHE A 245 -20.54 15.35 -29.23
N GLN A 246 -21.29 15.14 -28.14
CA GLN A 246 -22.31 16.09 -27.70
C GLN A 246 -21.69 17.29 -26.96
N PHE A 247 -21.86 18.49 -27.51
CA PHE A 247 -21.33 19.73 -26.93
C PHE A 247 -21.99 20.07 -25.57
N ASP A 248 -23.29 19.83 -25.43
CA ASP A 248 -24.04 20.16 -24.21
C ASP A 248 -23.52 19.36 -23.00
N SER A 249 -23.27 18.07 -23.21
CA SER A 249 -22.71 17.15 -22.21
C SER A 249 -21.31 17.59 -21.77
N LEU A 250 -20.51 18.12 -22.69
CA LEU A 250 -19.17 18.66 -22.39
C LEU A 250 -19.24 19.92 -21.53
N VAL A 251 -20.11 20.87 -21.87
CA VAL A 251 -20.28 22.12 -21.12
C VAL A 251 -20.82 21.84 -19.72
N LEU A 252 -21.79 20.93 -19.59
CA LEU A 252 -22.33 20.50 -18.29
C LEU A 252 -21.26 19.84 -17.41
N PHE A 253 -20.45 18.93 -17.98
CA PHE A 253 -19.37 18.25 -17.27
C PHE A 253 -18.33 19.25 -16.70
N ILE A 254 -17.88 20.18 -17.55
CA ILE A 254 -16.90 21.20 -17.15
C ILE A 254 -17.51 22.16 -16.14
N GLY A 255 -18.70 22.70 -16.44
CA GLY A 255 -19.39 23.67 -15.59
C GLY A 255 -19.62 23.12 -14.19
N PHE A 256 -20.15 21.90 -14.07
CA PHE A 256 -20.38 21.26 -12.78
C PHE A 256 -19.08 21.06 -12.01
N SER A 257 -18.06 20.47 -12.64
CA SER A 257 -16.76 20.18 -12.00
C SER A 257 -16.07 21.45 -11.49
N LEU A 258 -16.09 22.53 -12.29
CA LEU A 258 -15.41 23.78 -12.01
C LEU A 258 -16.14 24.59 -10.92
N ILE A 259 -17.48 24.69 -11.01
CA ILE A 259 -18.30 25.40 -10.01
C ILE A 259 -18.22 24.71 -8.66
N SER A 260 -18.37 23.38 -8.61
CA SER A 260 -18.26 22.63 -7.35
C SER A 260 -16.89 22.81 -6.69
N PHE A 261 -15.81 22.81 -7.48
CA PHE A 261 -14.46 22.99 -6.97
C PHE A 261 -14.19 24.41 -6.46
N MET A 262 -14.67 25.44 -7.17
CA MET A 262 -14.57 26.83 -6.71
C MET A 262 -15.34 27.05 -5.41
N LEU A 263 -16.58 26.55 -5.34
CA LEU A 263 -17.39 26.66 -4.13
C LEU A 263 -16.72 25.96 -2.94
N PHE A 264 -16.21 24.76 -3.16
CA PHE A 264 -15.50 24.00 -2.13
C PHE A 264 -14.26 24.74 -1.60
N THR A 265 -13.40 25.27 -2.48
CA THR A 265 -12.17 25.96 -2.08
C THR A 265 -12.45 27.25 -1.30
N ILE A 266 -13.50 27.98 -1.64
CA ILE A 266 -13.95 29.17 -0.90
C ILE A 266 -14.43 28.81 0.51
N VAL A 267 -15.30 27.80 0.62
CA VAL A 267 -15.82 27.33 1.91
C VAL A 267 -14.68 26.84 2.80
N LEU A 268 -13.80 25.99 2.28
CA LEU A 268 -12.65 25.47 3.00
C LEU A 268 -11.73 26.61 3.46
N GLY A 269 -11.43 27.58 2.59
CA GLY A 269 -10.60 28.74 2.90
C GLY A 269 -11.15 29.60 4.05
N SER A 270 -12.48 29.77 4.12
CA SER A 270 -13.14 30.55 5.16
C SER A 270 -13.15 29.86 6.53
N LYS A 271 -13.25 28.53 6.56
CA LYS A 271 -13.33 27.73 7.80
C LYS A 271 -12.02 27.05 8.19
N TYR A 272 -10.96 27.22 7.40
CA TYR A 272 -9.69 26.51 7.57
C TYR A 272 -9.10 26.61 8.98
N LYS A 273 -9.03 27.83 9.54
CA LYS A 273 -8.48 28.07 10.88
C LYS A 273 -9.28 27.35 11.97
N ALA A 274 -10.60 27.34 11.87
CA ALA A 274 -11.48 26.67 12.83
C ALA A 274 -11.34 25.14 12.73
N ILE A 275 -11.30 24.60 11.51
CA ILE A 275 -11.09 23.16 11.27
C ILE A 275 -9.73 22.73 11.82
N HIS A 276 -8.65 23.43 11.47
CA HIS A 276 -7.30 23.08 11.93
C HIS A 276 -7.19 23.12 13.46
N THR A 277 -7.70 24.19 14.10
CA THR A 277 -7.68 24.31 15.57
C THR A 277 -8.48 23.19 16.25
N GLY A 278 -9.63 22.79 15.71
CA GLY A 278 -10.42 21.67 16.24
C GLY A 278 -9.76 20.30 16.07
N LEU A 279 -8.82 20.16 15.12
CA LEU A 279 -8.09 18.92 14.85
C LEU A 279 -6.78 18.83 15.64
N THR A 280 -6.08 19.94 15.87
CA THR A 280 -4.78 19.96 16.56
C THR A 280 -4.88 20.17 18.07
N THR A 281 -6.00 20.68 18.58
CA THR A 281 -6.22 20.79 20.02
C THR A 281 -6.37 19.40 20.64
N SER A 282 -5.25 18.84 21.09
CA SER A 282 -5.21 17.64 21.91
C SER A 282 -5.97 17.95 23.21
N PHE A 283 -7.16 17.37 23.38
CA PHE A 283 -7.85 17.34 24.66
C PHE A 283 -7.00 16.53 25.67
N SER A 284 -6.05 17.21 26.33
CA SER A 284 -5.36 16.67 27.50
C SER A 284 -6.31 16.74 28.69
N LYS A 285 -7.25 15.79 28.76
CA LYS A 285 -8.10 15.57 29.94
C LYS A 285 -7.62 14.36 30.75
N ASN A 286 -6.32 14.08 30.75
CA ASN A 286 -5.73 13.10 31.65
C ASN A 286 -5.13 13.84 32.84
N LYS A 287 -5.85 13.86 33.97
CA LYS A 287 -5.25 14.07 35.28
C LYS A 287 -4.28 12.90 35.51
N TYR A 288 -3.02 13.09 35.14
CA TYR A 288 -2.00 12.07 35.35
C TYR A 288 -1.80 11.91 36.86
N GLN A 289 -2.18 10.74 37.39
CA GLN A 289 -1.86 10.35 38.75
C GLN A 289 -0.66 9.42 38.68
N MET A 290 0.43 9.77 39.36
CA MET A 290 1.57 8.88 39.52
C MET A 290 1.12 7.60 40.23
N LYS A 291 1.16 6.48 39.52
CA LYS A 291 1.00 5.14 40.09
C LYS A 291 2.39 4.55 40.36
N SER A 292 2.45 3.57 41.27
CA SER A 292 3.68 2.82 41.55
C SER A 292 4.25 2.23 40.25
N LEU A 293 5.56 2.42 40.06
CA LEU A 293 6.27 1.91 38.90
C LEU A 293 6.50 0.40 39.09
N ALA A 294 5.79 -0.42 38.33
CA ALA A 294 6.05 -1.85 38.29
C ALA A 294 7.35 -2.14 37.52
N VAL A 295 8.29 -2.83 38.16
CA VAL A 295 9.55 -3.23 37.55
C VAL A 295 9.33 -4.48 36.71
N SER A 296 9.65 -4.42 35.41
CA SER A 296 9.60 -5.57 34.50
C SER A 296 10.96 -5.83 33.87
N SER A 297 11.18 -7.05 33.35
CA SER A 297 12.45 -7.40 32.71
C SER A 297 12.77 -6.47 31.51
N PRO A 298 14.05 -6.19 31.23
CA PRO A 298 14.42 -5.30 30.13
C PRO A 298 13.88 -5.75 28.77
N LEU A 299 13.94 -7.07 28.49
CA LEU A 299 13.41 -7.65 27.24
C LEU A 299 11.89 -7.44 27.13
N TYR A 300 11.13 -7.76 28.18
CA TYR A 300 9.67 -7.62 28.14
C TYR A 300 9.25 -6.15 28.02
N THR A 301 9.97 -5.24 28.67
CA THR A 301 9.69 -3.80 28.60
C THR A 301 9.90 -3.27 27.17
N LEU A 302 11.01 -3.64 26.54
CA LEU A 302 11.30 -3.30 25.15
C LEU A 302 10.29 -3.96 24.20
N TYR A 303 9.99 -5.24 24.38
CA TYR A 303 8.97 -5.95 23.60
C TYR A 303 7.61 -5.25 23.68
N LYS A 304 7.16 -4.86 24.87
CA LYS A 304 5.89 -4.14 25.08
C LYS A 304 5.92 -2.75 24.44
N LYS A 305 7.06 -2.05 24.48
CA LYS A 305 7.27 -0.77 23.78
C LYS A 305 7.11 -0.97 22.26
N GLU A 306 7.78 -1.98 21.70
CA GLU A 306 7.72 -2.30 20.27
C GLU A 306 6.31 -2.72 19.83
N LEU A 307 5.63 -3.56 20.61
CA LEU A 307 4.26 -3.99 20.31
C LEU A 307 3.28 -2.80 20.34
N ARG A 308 3.42 -1.88 21.31
CA ARG A 308 2.63 -0.65 21.34
C ARG A 308 2.92 0.25 20.14
N ARG A 309 4.19 0.35 19.73
CA ARG A 309 4.59 1.11 18.53
C ARG A 309 3.98 0.50 17.27
N TYR A 310 3.98 -0.83 17.15
CA TYR A 310 3.39 -1.57 16.04
C TYR A 310 1.91 -1.19 15.84
N PHE A 311 1.07 -1.39 16.86
CA PHE A 311 -0.36 -1.06 16.77
C PHE A 311 -0.67 0.44 16.73
N SER A 312 0.30 1.30 17.04
CA SER A 312 0.14 2.75 16.90
C SER A 312 0.19 3.22 15.45
N SER A 313 0.74 2.44 14.52
CA SER A 313 0.88 2.83 13.11
C SER A 313 0.08 1.89 12.20
N SER A 314 -1.05 2.38 11.68
CA SER A 314 -1.89 1.59 10.77
C SER A 314 -1.14 1.20 9.49
N ILE A 315 -0.27 2.06 8.98
CA ILE A 315 0.53 1.77 7.77
C ILE A 315 1.50 0.63 8.03
N TYR A 316 2.13 0.61 9.21
CA TYR A 316 3.04 -0.45 9.60
C TYR A 316 2.32 -1.78 9.69
N VAL A 317 1.21 -1.84 10.43
CA VAL A 317 0.40 -3.06 10.56
C VAL A 317 -0.10 -3.54 9.19
N LEU A 318 -0.72 -2.66 8.39
CA LEU A 318 -1.25 -3.05 7.07
C LEU A 318 -0.18 -3.62 6.16
N ASN A 319 1.03 -3.06 6.16
CA ASN A 319 2.08 -3.55 5.29
C ASN A 319 2.61 -4.92 5.74
N THR A 320 2.72 -5.16 7.05
CA THR A 320 3.36 -6.37 7.57
C THR A 320 2.39 -7.49 7.88
N SER A 321 1.10 -7.23 8.09
CA SER A 321 0.12 -8.28 8.40
C SER A 321 -0.76 -8.69 7.22
N ILE A 322 -0.72 -7.98 6.09
CA ILE A 322 -1.53 -8.32 4.91
C ILE A 322 -1.26 -9.76 4.43
N GLY A 323 0.01 -10.18 4.38
CA GLY A 323 0.39 -11.54 3.99
C GLY A 323 -0.26 -12.59 4.89
N MET A 324 -0.18 -12.41 6.20
CA MET A 324 -0.80 -13.30 7.18
C MET A 324 -2.33 -13.30 7.14
N VAL A 325 -2.96 -12.14 6.90
CA VAL A 325 -4.43 -12.08 6.76
C VAL A 325 -4.87 -12.80 5.49
N MET A 326 -4.17 -12.61 4.38
CA MET A 326 -4.42 -13.34 3.12
C MET A 326 -4.29 -14.85 3.31
N LEU A 327 -3.25 -15.30 4.01
CA LEU A 327 -3.05 -16.71 4.35
C LEU A 327 -4.23 -17.28 5.13
N LEU A 328 -4.70 -16.56 6.16
CA LEU A 328 -5.83 -17.00 6.97
C LEU A 328 -7.12 -17.07 6.15
N VAL A 329 -7.40 -16.05 5.34
CA VAL A 329 -8.58 -16.02 4.46
C VAL A 329 -8.53 -17.19 3.47
N LEU A 330 -7.38 -17.45 2.86
CA LEU A 330 -7.20 -18.56 1.94
C LEU A 330 -7.39 -19.92 2.63
N ALA A 331 -6.83 -20.09 3.83
CA ALA A 331 -6.97 -21.32 4.61
C ALA A 331 -8.44 -21.57 5.00
N ILE A 332 -9.20 -20.53 5.33
CA ILE A 332 -10.64 -20.63 5.59
C ILE A 332 -11.40 -20.95 4.31
N ALA A 333 -11.09 -20.29 3.19
CA ALA A 333 -11.78 -20.52 1.91
C ALA A 333 -11.64 -21.98 1.45
N LEU A 334 -10.45 -22.56 1.62
CA LEU A 334 -10.15 -23.96 1.33
C LEU A 334 -10.94 -24.97 2.18
N LEU A 335 -11.56 -24.56 3.29
CA LEU A 335 -12.48 -25.44 4.04
C LEU A 335 -13.83 -25.62 3.35
N PHE A 336 -14.24 -24.65 2.52
CA PHE A 336 -15.55 -24.63 1.87
C PHE A 336 -15.48 -24.93 0.38
N VAL A 337 -14.34 -24.65 -0.26
CA VAL A 337 -14.10 -24.83 -1.70
C VAL A 337 -12.98 -25.84 -1.88
N SER A 338 -13.16 -26.83 -2.76
CA SER A 338 -12.11 -27.81 -3.01
C SER A 338 -10.90 -27.16 -3.69
N ALA A 339 -9.70 -27.70 -3.45
CA ALA A 339 -8.47 -27.21 -4.08
C ALA A 339 -8.54 -27.26 -5.62
N GLU A 340 -9.32 -28.19 -6.18
CA GLU A 340 -9.58 -28.33 -7.62
C GLU A 340 -10.47 -27.21 -8.16
N GLN A 341 -11.55 -26.87 -7.44
CA GLN A 341 -12.43 -25.75 -7.79
C GLN A 341 -11.67 -24.42 -7.72
N LEU A 342 -10.79 -24.24 -6.72
CA LEU A 342 -9.91 -23.08 -6.67
C LEU A 342 -8.89 -23.05 -7.82
N GLY A 343 -8.35 -24.21 -8.21
CA GLY A 343 -7.47 -24.31 -9.39
C GLY A 343 -8.15 -23.87 -10.67
N GLN A 344 -9.43 -24.23 -10.84
CA GLN A 344 -10.25 -23.80 -11.97
C GLN A 344 -10.58 -22.30 -11.91
N LEU A 345 -10.86 -21.75 -10.72
CA LEU A 345 -11.16 -20.32 -10.56
C LEU A 345 -9.95 -19.41 -10.82
N VAL A 346 -8.74 -19.88 -10.53
CA VAL A 346 -7.49 -19.12 -10.69
C VAL A 346 -6.78 -19.45 -12.01
N GLU A 347 -7.37 -20.35 -12.83
CA GLU A 347 -6.79 -20.83 -14.11
C GLU A 347 -5.36 -21.39 -13.99
N ILE A 348 -5.02 -21.96 -12.82
CA ILE A 348 -3.71 -22.61 -12.61
C ILE A 348 -3.90 -24.12 -12.78
N PRO A 349 -3.36 -24.74 -13.84
CA PRO A 349 -3.41 -26.18 -14.03
C PRO A 349 -2.74 -26.90 -12.85
N GLU A 350 -3.35 -28.00 -12.40
CA GLU A 350 -2.82 -28.87 -11.33
C GLU A 350 -2.57 -28.18 -9.98
N LEU A 351 -3.24 -27.06 -9.69
CA LEU A 351 -3.11 -26.36 -8.40
C LEU A 351 -3.29 -27.29 -7.19
N SER A 352 -4.17 -28.29 -7.29
CA SER A 352 -4.38 -29.31 -6.24
C SER A 352 -3.12 -30.11 -5.94
N ASN A 353 -2.38 -30.55 -6.97
CA ASN A 353 -1.14 -31.31 -6.82
C ASN A 353 -0.03 -30.45 -6.23
N TYR A 354 0.09 -29.19 -6.67
CA TYR A 354 1.07 -28.25 -6.13
C TYR A 354 0.76 -27.87 -4.68
N LEU A 355 -0.52 -27.63 -4.34
CA LEU A 355 -0.92 -27.32 -2.97
C LEU A 355 -0.65 -28.51 -2.04
N ASN A 356 -0.96 -29.74 -2.44
CA ASN A 356 -0.69 -30.91 -1.60
C ASN A 356 0.80 -31.15 -1.36
N ARG A 357 1.65 -31.03 -2.40
CA ARG A 357 3.10 -31.30 -2.28
C ARG A 357 3.89 -30.15 -1.67
N LEU A 358 3.49 -28.90 -1.93
CA LEU A 358 4.27 -27.70 -1.59
C LEU A 358 3.56 -26.77 -0.61
N ALA A 359 2.46 -27.19 0.03
CA ALA A 359 1.75 -26.43 1.05
C ALA A 359 2.68 -25.75 2.08
N PRO A 360 3.69 -26.43 2.68
CA PRO A 360 4.57 -25.78 3.66
C PRO A 360 5.37 -24.60 3.09
N LEU A 361 5.84 -24.71 1.84
CA LEU A 361 6.55 -23.62 1.16
C LEU A 361 5.59 -22.52 0.73
N PHE A 362 4.39 -22.88 0.31
CA PHE A 362 3.34 -21.93 -0.07
C PHE A 362 2.89 -21.06 1.12
N VAL A 363 2.65 -21.67 2.29
CA VAL A 363 2.41 -20.93 3.54
C VAL A 363 3.59 -20.02 3.87
N SER A 364 4.82 -20.49 3.64
CA SER A 364 6.04 -19.72 3.88
C SER A 364 6.17 -18.50 2.97
N VAL A 365 5.58 -18.48 1.77
CA VAL A 365 5.49 -17.27 0.92
C VAL A 365 4.80 -16.14 1.69
N PHE A 366 3.63 -16.41 2.27
CA PHE A 366 2.89 -15.42 3.05
C PHE A 366 3.65 -14.97 4.30
N VAL A 367 4.40 -15.87 4.92
CA VAL A 367 5.27 -15.53 6.06
C VAL A 367 6.40 -14.58 5.64
N THR A 368 7.04 -14.80 4.50
CA THR A 368 8.12 -13.91 4.00
C THR A 368 7.63 -12.52 3.60
N LEU A 369 6.39 -12.40 3.12
CA LEU A 369 5.72 -11.12 2.87
C LEU A 369 5.45 -10.33 4.16
N SER A 370 5.43 -11.02 5.30
CA SER A 370 5.09 -10.47 6.61
C SER A 370 6.33 -10.33 7.50
N CYS A 371 7.12 -9.27 7.28
CA CYS A 371 8.34 -8.98 8.05
C CYS A 371 8.29 -7.60 8.73
N THR A 372 8.04 -7.58 10.05
CA THR A 372 8.04 -6.33 10.84
C THR A 372 9.46 -5.79 11.11
N THR A 373 10.45 -6.67 11.24
CA THR A 373 11.81 -6.27 11.63
C THR A 373 12.56 -5.49 10.55
N SER A 374 12.14 -5.62 9.29
CA SER A 374 12.71 -4.90 8.14
C SER A 374 12.64 -3.37 8.25
N SER A 375 11.66 -2.83 9.00
CA SER A 375 11.49 -1.40 9.25
C SER A 375 11.59 -0.99 10.74
N SER A 376 11.63 -1.93 11.68
CA SER A 376 11.55 -1.68 13.13
C SER A 376 12.65 -0.78 13.73
N ILE A 377 13.89 -0.82 13.23
CA ILE A 377 14.99 0.05 13.70
C ILE A 377 14.87 1.44 13.07
N SER A 378 14.65 1.50 11.77
CA SER A 378 14.39 2.75 11.04
C SER A 378 13.21 3.54 11.62
N LEU A 379 12.18 2.86 12.14
CA LEU A 379 11.00 3.48 12.78
C LEU A 379 11.30 4.18 14.13
N GLU A 380 12.47 3.97 14.73
CA GLU A 380 12.93 4.75 15.88
C GLU A 380 13.30 6.17 15.46
N GLY A 381 13.84 6.34 14.25
CA GLY A 381 14.23 7.63 13.67
C GLY A 381 15.04 8.49 14.65
N ASN A 382 14.56 9.70 14.91
CA ASN A 382 15.19 10.66 15.81
C ASN A 382 15.25 10.22 17.29
N ASN A 383 14.51 9.18 17.69
CA ASN A 383 14.51 8.69 19.08
C ASN A 383 15.51 7.55 19.32
N ILE A 384 16.31 7.18 18.32
CA ILE A 384 17.28 6.08 18.44
C ILE A 384 18.32 6.32 19.54
N TRP A 385 18.66 7.59 19.83
CA TRP A 385 19.59 7.95 20.90
C TRP A 385 19.14 7.44 22.27
N ILE A 386 17.82 7.36 22.52
CA ILE A 386 17.26 6.85 23.79
C ILE A 386 17.64 5.38 23.98
N LEU A 387 17.53 4.58 22.91
CA LEU A 387 17.92 3.17 22.93
C LEU A 387 19.44 3.00 23.04
N LYS A 388 20.22 3.90 22.46
CA LYS A 388 21.70 3.88 22.58
C LYS A 388 22.19 4.25 23.97
N SER A 389 21.51 5.18 24.65
CA SER A 389 21.84 5.59 26.02
C SER A 389 21.30 4.65 27.09
N ALA A 390 20.39 3.73 26.73
CA ALA A 390 19.80 2.81 27.69
C ALA A 390 20.84 1.79 28.19
N PRO A 391 20.90 1.49 29.50
CA PRO A 391 21.83 0.50 30.07
C PRO A 391 21.31 -0.92 29.82
N VAL A 392 21.10 -1.30 28.55
CA VAL A 392 20.56 -2.60 28.14
C VAL A 392 21.44 -3.17 27.02
N PRO A 393 21.80 -4.46 27.06
CA PRO A 393 22.56 -5.09 25.99
C PRO A 393 21.87 -4.93 24.63
N THR A 394 22.63 -4.61 23.58
CA THR A 394 22.10 -4.45 22.22
C THR A 394 21.38 -5.71 21.75
N LEU A 395 21.88 -6.90 22.10
CA LEU A 395 21.23 -8.17 21.79
C LEU A 395 19.78 -8.21 22.29
N THR A 396 19.52 -7.73 23.51
CA THR A 396 18.18 -7.66 24.09
C THR A 396 17.27 -6.72 23.30
N ILE A 397 17.80 -5.59 22.81
CA ILE A 397 17.06 -4.66 21.94
C ILE A 397 16.67 -5.35 20.63
N LEU A 398 17.62 -6.01 19.98
CA LEU A 398 17.37 -6.71 18.71
C LEU A 398 16.40 -7.88 18.89
N LEU A 399 16.57 -8.69 19.94
CA LEU A 399 15.67 -9.80 20.27
C LEU A 399 14.25 -9.32 20.59
N SER A 400 14.09 -8.18 21.26
CA SER A 400 12.75 -7.61 21.51
C SER A 400 12.00 -7.30 20.22
N LYS A 401 12.70 -6.88 19.15
CA LYS A 401 12.13 -6.60 17.84
C LYS A 401 11.79 -7.89 17.08
N ILE A 402 12.65 -8.92 17.18
CA ILE A 402 12.39 -10.25 16.62
C ILE A 402 11.16 -10.89 17.30
N ALA A 403 11.05 -10.78 18.62
CA ALA A 403 9.94 -11.32 19.38
C ALA A 403 8.59 -10.74 18.91
N VAL A 404 8.51 -9.43 18.65
CA VAL A 404 7.29 -8.81 18.09
C VAL A 404 6.92 -9.43 16.73
N ASN A 405 7.89 -9.67 15.85
CA ASN A 405 7.60 -10.33 14.57
C ASN A 405 7.01 -11.71 14.78
N LEU A 406 7.63 -12.52 15.64
CA LEU A 406 7.18 -13.87 15.93
C LEU A 406 5.79 -13.90 16.57
N THR A 407 5.49 -12.98 17.49
CA THR A 407 4.15 -12.88 18.09
C THR A 407 3.06 -12.58 17.07
N ILE A 408 3.36 -11.81 16.04
CA ILE A 408 2.37 -11.46 15.00
C ILE A 408 2.25 -12.60 13.98
N THR A 409 3.36 -13.23 13.61
CA THR A 409 3.43 -14.17 12.50
C THR A 409 3.10 -15.61 12.89
N VAL A 410 3.67 -16.12 13.97
CA VAL A 410 3.58 -17.54 14.36
C VAL A 410 2.16 -17.97 14.69
N PRO A 411 1.36 -17.25 15.51
CA PRO A 411 0.00 -17.70 15.84
C PRO A 411 -0.89 -17.84 14.60
N ILE A 412 -0.82 -16.87 13.67
CA ILE A 412 -1.63 -16.89 12.45
C ILE A 412 -1.14 -18.01 11.52
N ALA A 413 0.18 -18.19 11.38
CA ALA A 413 0.73 -19.27 10.58
C ALA A 413 0.32 -20.65 11.12
N VAL A 414 0.37 -20.86 12.44
CA VAL A 414 -0.05 -22.11 13.08
C VAL A 414 -1.54 -22.37 12.88
N VAL A 415 -2.40 -21.39 13.16
CA VAL A 415 -3.85 -21.53 12.95
C VAL A 415 -4.15 -21.84 11.49
N SER A 416 -3.55 -21.11 10.55
CA SER A 416 -3.76 -21.34 9.11
C SER A 416 -3.25 -22.71 8.67
N SER A 417 -2.11 -23.15 9.20
CA SER A 417 -1.56 -24.48 8.92
C SER A 417 -2.48 -25.60 9.40
N VAL A 418 -3.08 -25.46 10.59
CA VAL A 418 -4.07 -26.42 11.12
C VAL A 418 -5.31 -26.48 10.25
N LEU A 419 -5.84 -25.34 9.79
CA LEU A 419 -6.98 -25.31 8.87
C LEU A 419 -6.65 -25.99 7.54
N LEU A 420 -5.45 -25.79 7.01
CA LEU A 420 -4.99 -26.44 5.78
C LEU A 420 -4.82 -27.95 5.95
N MET A 421 -4.38 -28.45 7.11
CA MET A 421 -4.33 -29.90 7.36
C MET A 421 -5.70 -30.54 7.25
N ILE A 422 -6.73 -29.88 7.79
CA ILE A 422 -8.11 -30.36 7.76
C ILE A 422 -8.65 -30.34 6.33
N SER A 423 -8.40 -29.26 5.60
CA SER A 423 -8.88 -29.08 4.21
C SER A 423 -8.20 -30.05 3.23
N LEU A 424 -6.89 -30.18 3.30
CA LEU A 424 -6.10 -30.95 2.32
C LEU A 424 -5.99 -32.44 2.68
N GLY A 425 -6.39 -32.84 3.89
CA GLY A 425 -6.32 -34.24 4.32
C GLY A 425 -4.89 -34.78 4.39
N THR A 426 -3.94 -33.97 4.87
CA THR A 426 -2.50 -34.29 4.83
C THR A 426 -2.11 -35.45 5.75
N GLY A 427 -1.09 -36.21 5.37
CA GLY A 427 -0.51 -37.25 6.22
C GLY A 427 0.20 -36.69 7.47
N TRP A 428 0.57 -37.56 8.42
CA TRP A 428 1.23 -37.15 9.68
C TRP A 428 2.54 -36.38 9.47
N VAL A 429 3.39 -36.85 8.56
CA VAL A 429 4.70 -36.23 8.26
C VAL A 429 4.52 -34.87 7.57
N GLU A 430 3.60 -34.78 6.61
CA GLU A 430 3.27 -33.55 5.89
C GLU A 430 2.67 -32.51 6.83
N SER A 431 1.79 -32.93 7.74
CA SER A 431 1.21 -32.07 8.77
C SER A 431 2.28 -31.48 9.68
N LEU A 432 3.26 -32.29 10.11
CA LEU A 432 4.38 -31.81 10.90
C LEU A 432 5.23 -30.80 10.13
N LEU A 433 5.55 -31.08 8.86
CA LEU A 433 6.29 -30.17 8.00
C LEU A 433 5.55 -28.86 7.73
N LEU A 434 4.23 -28.92 7.57
CA LEU A 434 3.35 -27.78 7.38
C LEU A 434 3.33 -26.84 8.61
N LEU A 435 3.55 -27.36 9.82
CA LEU A 435 3.73 -26.53 11.01
C LEU A 435 5.16 -25.99 11.15
N VAL A 436 6.15 -26.85 10.99
CA VAL A 436 7.54 -26.52 11.33
C VAL A 436 8.14 -25.54 10.32
N ILE A 437 7.97 -25.77 9.02
CA ILE A 437 8.64 -24.99 7.97
C ILE A 437 8.22 -23.50 8.02
N PRO A 438 6.92 -23.13 8.08
CA PRO A 438 6.52 -21.73 8.18
C PRO A 438 7.06 -21.02 9.43
N VAL A 439 7.17 -21.72 10.56
CA VAL A 439 7.73 -21.16 11.80
C VAL A 439 9.24 -20.92 11.66
N LEU A 440 9.96 -21.83 11.01
CA LEU A 440 11.37 -21.62 10.67
C LEU A 440 11.56 -20.41 9.74
N TYR A 441 10.69 -20.24 8.75
CA TYR A 441 10.68 -19.05 7.91
C TYR A 441 10.35 -17.77 8.67
N ALA A 442 9.45 -17.81 9.65
CA ALA A 442 9.16 -16.65 10.50
C ALA A 442 10.39 -16.20 11.30
N CYS A 443 11.19 -17.15 11.79
CA CYS A 443 12.48 -16.87 12.44
C CYS A 443 13.50 -16.30 11.44
N LEU A 444 13.65 -16.93 10.28
CA LEU A 444 14.58 -16.50 9.24
C LEU A 444 14.26 -15.07 8.78
N THR A 445 13.01 -14.78 8.47
CA THR A 445 12.58 -13.45 8.00
C THR A 445 12.71 -12.39 9.08
N ALA A 446 12.47 -12.74 10.34
CA ALA A 446 12.69 -11.82 11.45
C ALA A 446 14.17 -11.44 11.58
N MET A 447 15.07 -12.43 11.53
CA MET A 447 16.51 -12.21 11.65
C MET A 447 17.09 -11.48 10.43
N THR A 448 16.69 -11.84 9.21
CA THR A 448 17.13 -11.14 7.99
C THR A 448 16.66 -9.70 8.01
N GLY A 449 15.40 -9.46 8.38
CA GLY A 449 14.84 -8.11 8.49
C GLY A 449 15.62 -7.23 9.45
N VAL A 450 15.98 -7.72 10.65
CA VAL A 450 16.81 -6.95 11.60
C VAL A 450 18.18 -6.64 11.01
N LEU A 451 18.88 -7.63 10.45
CA LEU A 451 20.23 -7.44 9.92
C LEU A 451 20.27 -6.49 8.73
N VAL A 452 19.30 -6.59 7.83
CA VAL A 452 19.18 -5.69 6.67
C VAL A 452 18.86 -4.28 7.13
N ASN A 453 17.97 -4.12 8.10
CA ASN A 453 17.61 -2.81 8.65
C ASN A 453 18.78 -2.15 9.41
N LEU A 454 19.63 -2.93 10.08
CA LEU A 454 20.88 -2.44 10.67
C LEU A 454 21.88 -1.94 9.61
N LYS A 455 21.94 -2.59 8.44
CA LYS A 455 22.88 -2.23 7.36
C LYS A 455 22.39 -1.10 6.47
N LEU A 456 21.08 -0.99 6.28
CA LEU A 456 20.43 0.01 5.40
C LEU A 456 19.38 0.82 6.18
N PRO A 457 19.76 1.50 7.28
CA PRO A 457 18.81 2.22 8.11
C PRO A 457 18.29 3.49 7.42
N LYS A 458 17.01 3.79 7.62
CA LYS A 458 16.37 5.04 7.20
C LYS A 458 15.87 5.79 8.43
N LEU A 459 16.77 6.51 9.11
CA LEU A 459 16.48 7.23 10.35
C LEU A 459 15.87 8.62 10.13
N GLU A 460 16.23 9.28 9.03
CA GLU A 460 15.64 10.57 8.65
C GLU A 460 14.36 10.36 7.85
N TRP A 461 13.21 10.50 8.52
CA TRP A 461 11.92 10.39 7.86
C TRP A 461 10.90 11.39 8.43
N THR A 462 10.08 11.94 7.55
CA THR A 462 8.97 12.84 7.91
C THR A 462 7.62 12.12 7.93
N ASN A 463 7.52 11.00 7.21
CA ASN A 463 6.34 10.16 7.10
C ASN A 463 6.71 8.67 7.29
N GLU A 464 5.95 7.96 8.13
CA GLU A 464 6.11 6.53 8.42
C GLU A 464 6.02 5.66 7.15
N VAL A 465 5.22 6.07 6.15
CA VAL A 465 5.13 5.39 4.84
C VAL A 465 6.50 5.23 4.18
N SER A 466 7.35 6.25 4.30
CA SER A 466 8.66 6.25 3.64
C SER A 466 9.61 5.20 4.22
N VAL A 467 9.40 4.80 5.49
CA VAL A 467 10.19 3.79 6.20
C VAL A 467 9.61 2.40 5.99
N VAL A 468 8.28 2.28 6.02
CA VAL A 468 7.59 0.98 5.95
C VAL A 468 7.48 0.48 4.51
N LYS A 469 7.21 1.34 3.53
CA LYS A 469 6.97 0.91 2.13
C LYS A 469 8.08 1.27 1.14
N GLN A 470 8.85 2.32 1.43
CA GLN A 470 9.81 2.91 0.48
C GLN A 470 11.26 2.92 1.03
N SER A 471 11.56 2.05 1.99
CA SER A 471 12.92 1.88 2.49
C SER A 471 13.64 0.79 1.70
N ALA A 472 14.94 1.01 1.47
CA ALA A 472 15.79 -0.02 0.89
C ALA A 472 15.86 -1.26 1.78
N SER A 473 15.75 -1.10 3.10
CA SER A 473 15.76 -2.23 4.04
C SER A 473 14.58 -3.18 3.82
N VAL A 474 13.37 -2.64 3.64
CA VAL A 474 12.17 -3.45 3.38
C VAL A 474 12.28 -4.16 2.03
N LEU A 475 12.69 -3.44 0.97
CA LEU A 475 12.85 -4.02 -0.36
C LEU A 475 13.89 -5.15 -0.37
N VAL A 476 15.06 -4.93 0.23
CA VAL A 476 16.13 -5.94 0.28
C VAL A 476 15.73 -7.13 1.15
N ALA A 477 15.07 -6.90 2.29
CA ALA A 477 14.58 -7.98 3.15
C ALA A 477 13.53 -8.86 2.43
N MET A 478 12.61 -8.23 1.69
CA MET A 478 11.63 -8.94 0.85
C MET A 478 12.31 -9.76 -0.25
N LEU A 479 13.26 -9.18 -0.99
CA LEU A 479 13.98 -9.90 -2.05
C LEU A 479 14.76 -11.09 -1.49
N ILE A 480 15.44 -10.94 -0.35
CA ILE A 480 16.13 -12.06 0.31
C ILE A 480 15.13 -13.16 0.71
N GLY A 481 13.96 -12.77 1.25
CA GLY A 481 12.90 -13.73 1.59
C GLY A 481 12.39 -14.50 0.37
N PHE A 482 12.15 -13.82 -0.76
CA PHE A 482 11.76 -14.49 -2.00
C PHE A 482 12.84 -15.42 -2.54
N ILE A 483 14.10 -14.97 -2.59
CA ILE A 483 15.22 -15.79 -3.06
C ILE A 483 15.37 -17.04 -2.17
N SER A 484 15.20 -16.89 -0.86
CA SER A 484 15.26 -18.02 0.07
C SER A 484 14.17 -19.08 -0.15
N LEU A 485 13.04 -18.71 -0.75
CA LEU A 485 11.96 -19.62 -1.11
C LEU A 485 12.15 -20.22 -2.51
N LEU A 486 12.65 -19.43 -3.46
CA LEU A 486 12.88 -19.88 -4.84
C LEU A 486 13.84 -21.06 -4.91
N ILE A 487 14.88 -21.09 -4.08
CA ILE A 487 15.85 -22.18 -4.04
C ILE A 487 15.16 -23.51 -3.66
N PRO A 488 14.43 -23.61 -2.52
CA PRO A 488 13.57 -24.75 -2.18
C PRO A 488 12.54 -25.13 -3.24
N PHE A 489 11.83 -24.15 -3.82
CA PHE A 489 10.86 -24.40 -4.88
C PHE A 489 11.53 -25.05 -6.10
N GLY A 490 12.63 -24.47 -6.60
CA GLY A 490 13.39 -25.02 -7.72
C GLY A 490 13.96 -26.41 -7.44
N LEU A 491 14.51 -26.63 -6.23
CA LEU A 491 15.01 -27.94 -5.81
C LEU A 491 13.88 -28.99 -5.74
N SER A 492 12.69 -28.61 -5.27
CA SER A 492 11.53 -29.51 -5.21
C SER A 492 10.99 -29.91 -6.58
N LEU A 493 11.19 -29.07 -7.60
CA LEU A 493 10.83 -29.35 -9.00
C LEU A 493 11.91 -30.17 -9.72
N LEU A 494 13.19 -29.86 -9.52
CA LEU A 494 14.32 -30.57 -10.14
C LEU A 494 14.51 -31.98 -9.57
N LEU A 495 14.18 -32.19 -8.30
CA LEU A 495 14.27 -33.49 -7.62
C LEU A 495 12.88 -34.16 -7.56
N SER A 496 12.09 -34.03 -8.63
CA SER A 496 10.72 -34.56 -8.71
C SER A 496 10.64 -36.06 -8.40
N ASP A 497 11.71 -36.80 -8.71
CA ASP A 497 11.85 -38.26 -8.53
C ASP A 497 12.12 -38.68 -7.07
N LEU A 498 12.56 -37.75 -6.21
CA LEU A 498 12.76 -38.00 -4.79
C LEU A 498 11.48 -37.75 -3.99
N ASN A 499 11.33 -38.45 -2.87
CA ASN A 499 10.22 -38.24 -1.94
C ASN A 499 10.21 -36.77 -1.46
N GLY A 500 9.16 -36.03 -1.80
CA GLY A 500 9.04 -34.59 -1.52
C GLY A 500 9.22 -34.24 -0.03
N ASN A 501 8.83 -35.15 0.87
CA ASN A 501 8.98 -34.97 2.30
C ASN A 501 10.45 -34.97 2.75
N LEU A 502 11.32 -35.75 2.10
CA LEU A 502 12.76 -35.76 2.39
C LEU A 502 13.43 -34.45 1.95
N VAL A 503 13.01 -33.92 0.80
CA VAL A 503 13.51 -32.63 0.29
C VAL A 503 13.12 -31.50 1.25
N LEU A 504 11.86 -31.46 1.69
CA LEU A 504 11.36 -30.48 2.66
C LEU A 504 12.04 -30.58 4.03
N LEU A 505 12.32 -31.80 4.51
CA LEU A 505 13.11 -32.02 5.74
C LEU A 505 14.54 -31.47 5.60
N GLY A 506 15.20 -31.73 4.48
CA GLY A 506 16.53 -31.19 4.19
C GLY A 506 16.55 -29.66 4.16
N ILE A 507 15.54 -29.04 3.54
CA ILE A 507 15.35 -27.59 3.55
C ILE A 507 15.14 -27.07 4.98
N GLY A 508 14.30 -27.73 5.78
CA GLY A 508 14.08 -27.37 7.18
C GLY A 508 15.37 -27.36 8.00
N LEU A 509 16.20 -28.40 7.85
CA LEU A 509 17.51 -28.48 8.51
C LEU A 509 18.46 -27.36 8.06
N LEU A 510 18.51 -27.07 6.76
CA LEU A 510 19.30 -25.96 6.23
C LEU A 510 18.88 -24.63 6.85
N ILE A 511 17.57 -24.36 6.93
CA ILE A 511 17.04 -23.12 7.52
C ILE A 511 17.42 -23.03 9.00
N ILE A 512 17.36 -24.13 9.76
CA ILE A 512 17.80 -24.15 11.17
C ILE A 512 19.27 -23.75 11.29
N VAL A 513 20.14 -24.31 10.45
CA VAL A 513 21.58 -23.97 10.43
C VAL A 513 21.79 -22.50 10.10
N VAL A 514 21.09 -21.97 9.10
CA VAL A 514 21.16 -20.56 8.71
C VAL A 514 20.68 -19.65 9.85
N CYS A 515 19.54 -19.95 10.47
CA CYS A 515 19.03 -19.22 11.63
C CYS A 515 20.03 -19.23 12.80
N GLY A 516 20.66 -20.37 13.08
CA GLY A 516 21.70 -20.49 14.11
C GLY A 516 22.93 -19.62 13.79
N ALA A 517 23.39 -19.62 12.54
CA ALA A 517 24.49 -18.78 12.08
C ALA A 517 24.14 -17.28 12.17
N MET A 518 22.93 -16.90 11.78
CA MET A 518 22.45 -15.52 11.87
C MET A 518 22.33 -15.05 13.32
N TYR A 519 21.85 -15.89 14.23
CA TYR A 519 21.80 -15.58 15.66
C TYR A 519 23.20 -15.30 16.23
N ARG A 520 24.19 -16.17 15.91
CA ARG A 520 25.60 -15.95 16.31
C ARG A 520 26.19 -14.68 15.70
N TYR A 521 25.82 -14.37 14.45
CA TYR A 521 26.23 -13.12 13.80
C TYR A 521 25.63 -11.89 14.49
N ILE A 522 24.35 -11.92 14.87
CA ILE A 522 23.69 -10.86 15.64
C ILE A 522 24.37 -10.68 17.00
N GLN A 523 24.74 -11.77 17.67
CA GLN A 523 25.43 -11.72 18.96
C GLN A 523 26.82 -11.09 18.87
N SER A 524 27.59 -11.41 17.83
CA SER A 524 28.98 -10.94 17.67
C SER A 524 29.10 -9.55 17.04
N LYS A 525 28.34 -9.26 15.99
CA LYS A 525 28.45 -8.01 15.21
C LYS A 525 27.26 -7.06 15.36
N GLY A 526 26.17 -7.50 16.00
CA GLY A 526 24.97 -6.66 16.18
C GLY A 526 25.25 -5.40 16.99
N GLU A 527 26.10 -5.49 18.01
CA GLU A 527 26.51 -4.34 18.82
C GLU A 527 27.28 -3.29 18.02
N LEU A 528 28.26 -3.73 17.21
CA LEU A 528 29.05 -2.85 16.35
C LEU A 528 28.15 -2.11 15.34
N LEU A 529 27.26 -2.85 14.67
CA LEU A 529 26.33 -2.27 13.70
C LEU A 529 25.36 -1.29 14.34
N PHE A 530 24.85 -1.59 15.54
CA PHE A 530 23.92 -0.72 16.24
C PHE A 530 24.58 0.56 16.76
N ARG A 531 25.83 0.48 17.23
CA ARG A 531 26.59 1.67 17.64
C ARG A 531 26.86 2.61 16.46
N ALA A 532 27.06 2.07 15.26
CA ALA A 532 27.34 2.81 14.03
C ALA A 532 26.13 3.56 13.40
N LEU A 533 24.90 3.28 13.86
CA LEU A 533 23.68 4.00 13.45
C LEU A 533 23.70 5.49 13.81
#